data_AF-A0A6G3T599-F1
#
_entry.id   AF-A0A6G3T599-F1
#
_cell.length_a   1.000
_cell.length_b   1.000
_cell.length_c   1.000
_cell.angle_alpha   90.00
_cell.angle_beta   90.00
_cell.angle_gamma   90.00
#
_symmetry.space_group_name_H-M   'P 1'
#
loop_
_entity.id
_entity.type
_entity.pdbx_description
1 polymer ?
#
loop_
_entity_poly.entity_id
_entity_poly.type
_entity_poly.pdbx_seq_one_letter_code
_entity_poly.pdbx_strand_id
1 'polypeptide(L)'
;QRALRPLKRRADAPVGHEVDEAATADRIARLGAGPEWWLPVLRPVRERWLRLHLVHDAGPTMPVWRPLVRELQAALAQSGVFRTVTLHRADPDGTVRGDGAQIPADGRTVMLLISDCMGPQWRAGPDGDRWFATLRRWARRTPLAVLQPLPEQLWRDTALPPVPGRLSAPHRA
;
A
#
# COMPACT_ATOMS: atom_id res chain seq x y z
N GLN A 1 -5.52 -10.54 14.11
CA GLN A 1 -5.21 -9.27 13.40
C GLN A 1 -6.42 -8.32 13.39
N ARG A 2 -6.64 -7.54 14.46
CA ARG A 2 -7.79 -6.61 14.58
C ARG A 2 -7.50 -5.20 14.03
N ALA A 3 -6.22 -4.80 14.02
CA ALA A 3 -5.78 -3.45 13.65
C ALA A 3 -5.99 -3.10 12.17
N LEU A 4 -5.86 -4.06 11.25
CA LEU A 4 -6.02 -3.81 9.81
C LEU A 4 -7.47 -3.92 9.31
N ARG A 5 -8.42 -4.31 10.18
CA ARG A 5 -9.83 -4.47 9.82
C ARG A 5 -10.43 -3.21 9.16
N PRO A 6 -10.15 -1.97 9.61
CA PRO A 6 -10.66 -0.76 8.95
C PRO A 6 -10.21 -0.61 7.49
N LEU A 7 -9.07 -1.22 7.13
CA LEU A 7 -8.54 -1.17 5.76
C LEU A 7 -9.17 -2.24 4.85
N LYS A 8 -9.87 -3.25 5.40
CA LYS A 8 -10.46 -4.37 4.66
C LYS A 8 -11.75 -3.99 3.93
N ARG A 9 -11.74 -2.87 3.19
CA ARG A 9 -12.88 -2.35 2.42
C ARG A 9 -12.84 -2.85 0.98
N ARG A 10 -14.00 -2.85 0.34
CA ARG A 10 -14.12 -3.04 -1.11
C ARG A 10 -14.67 -1.77 -1.75
N ALA A 11 -14.27 -1.51 -2.99
CA ALA A 11 -14.70 -0.38 -3.80
C ALA A 11 -14.82 -0.82 -5.26
N ASP A 12 -15.36 0.06 -6.12
CA ASP A 12 -15.57 -0.26 -7.53
C ASP A 12 -14.19 -0.35 -8.14
N ALA A 13 -13.99 -1.40 -8.92
CA ALA A 13 -12.85 -1.47 -9.78
C ALA A 13 -12.96 -0.33 -10.79
N PRO A 14 -11.87 0.42 -11.04
CA PRO A 14 -11.86 1.45 -12.09
C PRO A 14 -12.10 0.86 -13.49
N VAL A 15 -11.85 -0.43 -13.65
CA VAL A 15 -11.93 -1.18 -14.91
C VAL A 15 -12.58 -2.54 -14.63
N GLY A 16 -13.42 -3.00 -15.56
CA GLY A 16 -14.08 -4.30 -15.51
C GLY A 16 -15.50 -4.20 -14.98
N HIS A 17 -16.42 -4.84 -15.70
CA HIS A 17 -17.83 -4.97 -15.32
C HIS A 17 -18.20 -6.45 -15.24
N GLU A 18 -19.09 -6.76 -14.30
CA GLU A 18 -19.74 -8.06 -14.17
C GLU A 18 -21.24 -7.91 -14.42
N VAL A 19 -21.90 -9.02 -14.76
CA VAL A 19 -23.36 -9.05 -14.86
C VAL A 19 -23.94 -8.92 -13.46
N ASP A 20 -24.81 -7.94 -13.25
CA ASP A 20 -25.68 -7.91 -12.08
C ASP A 20 -26.83 -8.88 -12.34
N GLU A 21 -26.64 -10.13 -11.90
CA GLU A 21 -27.60 -11.21 -12.11
C GLU A 21 -28.98 -10.87 -11.55
N ALA A 22 -29.04 -10.25 -10.36
CA ALA A 22 -30.30 -9.89 -9.71
C ALA A 22 -31.03 -8.78 -10.49
N ALA A 23 -30.32 -7.70 -10.85
CA ALA A 23 -30.91 -6.61 -11.63
C ALA A 23 -31.28 -7.07 -13.06
N THR A 24 -30.53 -8.00 -13.63
CA THR A 24 -30.83 -8.62 -14.92
C THR A 24 -32.10 -9.46 -14.83
N ALA A 25 -32.21 -10.35 -13.85
CA ALA A 25 -33.40 -11.18 -13.63
C ALA A 25 -34.65 -10.33 -13.37
N ASP A 26 -34.52 -9.31 -12.54
CA ASP A 26 -35.59 -8.36 -12.21
C ASP A 26 -36.03 -7.54 -13.44
N ARG A 27 -35.08 -7.15 -14.31
CA ARG A 27 -35.40 -6.53 -15.61
C ARG A 27 -36.14 -7.49 -16.55
N ILE A 28 -35.70 -8.74 -16.64
CA ILE A 28 -36.36 -9.76 -17.47
C ILE A 28 -37.79 -10.01 -16.96
N ALA A 29 -37.97 -10.17 -15.65
CA ALA A 29 -39.27 -10.39 -15.03
C ALA A 29 -40.25 -9.22 -15.30
N ARG A 30 -39.77 -7.97 -15.27
CA ARG A 30 -40.58 -6.79 -15.58
C ARG A 30 -40.96 -6.65 -17.06
N LEU A 31 -40.07 -7.00 -17.97
CA LEU A 31 -40.29 -6.84 -19.41
C LEU A 31 -41.05 -8.02 -20.04
N GLY A 32 -41.09 -9.17 -19.35
CA GLY A 32 -41.68 -10.39 -19.86
C GLY A 32 -41.00 -10.91 -21.13
N ALA A 33 -41.68 -11.76 -21.90
CA ALA A 33 -41.20 -12.29 -23.18
C ALA A 33 -41.33 -11.30 -24.36
N GLY A 34 -41.55 -10.01 -24.09
CA GLY A 34 -41.82 -8.99 -25.11
C GLY A 34 -40.64 -8.64 -26.02
N PRO A 35 -39.39 -8.51 -25.50
CA PRO A 35 -38.21 -8.28 -26.33
C PRO A 35 -37.67 -9.59 -26.93
N GLU A 36 -37.34 -9.59 -28.23
CA GLU A 36 -36.61 -10.70 -28.88
C GLU A 36 -35.22 -10.95 -28.28
N TRP A 37 -34.63 -9.92 -27.67
CA TRP A 37 -33.30 -9.96 -27.06
C TRP A 37 -33.26 -9.14 -25.78
N TRP A 38 -32.68 -9.72 -24.73
CA TRP A 38 -32.46 -9.05 -23.45
C TRP A 38 -30.96 -8.79 -23.28
N LEU A 39 -30.63 -7.58 -22.85
CA LEU A 39 -29.25 -7.22 -22.47
C LEU A 39 -29.02 -7.49 -20.97
N PRO A 40 -27.84 -7.93 -20.56
CA PRO A 40 -27.50 -7.98 -19.14
C PRO A 40 -27.42 -6.56 -18.56
N VAL A 41 -27.83 -6.41 -17.29
CA VAL A 41 -27.48 -5.23 -16.51
C VAL A 41 -26.06 -5.44 -15.99
N LEU A 42 -25.17 -4.49 -16.25
CA LEU A 42 -23.77 -4.58 -15.85
C LEU A 42 -23.50 -3.66 -14.64
N ARG A 43 -22.63 -4.11 -13.74
CA ARG A 43 -22.10 -3.30 -12.64
C ARG A 43 -20.58 -3.41 -12.56
N PRO A 44 -19.87 -2.42 -11.98
CA PRO A 44 -18.43 -2.55 -11.80
C PRO A 44 -18.08 -3.73 -10.88
N VAL A 45 -16.98 -4.42 -11.19
CA VAL A 45 -16.44 -5.46 -10.30
C VAL A 45 -16.01 -4.83 -8.98
N ARG A 46 -16.17 -5.57 -7.86
CA ARG A 46 -15.82 -5.07 -6.52
C ARG A 46 -14.50 -5.65 -6.04
N GLU A 47 -13.49 -4.82 -5.92
CA GLU A 47 -12.12 -5.20 -5.53
C GLU A 47 -11.71 -4.61 -4.18
N ARG A 48 -10.56 -5.04 -3.64
CA ARG A 48 -9.94 -4.36 -2.50
C ARG A 48 -9.52 -2.95 -2.91
N TRP A 49 -9.84 -1.99 -2.04
CA TRP A 49 -9.65 -0.59 -2.38
C TRP A 49 -8.18 -0.13 -2.36
N LEU A 50 -7.30 -0.79 -1.58
CA LEU A 50 -5.90 -0.40 -1.44
C LEU A 50 -4.93 -1.37 -2.11
N ARG A 51 -3.92 -0.85 -2.81
CA ARG A 51 -2.64 -1.50 -3.10
C ARG A 51 -1.65 -1.18 -1.98
N LEU A 52 -0.78 -2.12 -1.66
CA LEU A 52 0.35 -1.89 -0.77
C LEU A 52 1.66 -2.01 -1.54
N HIS A 53 2.45 -0.94 -1.50
CA HIS A 53 3.87 -0.97 -1.87
C HIS A 53 4.70 -1.14 -0.59
N LEU A 54 5.29 -2.31 -0.43
CA LEU A 54 6.27 -2.58 0.62
C LEU A 54 7.64 -2.22 0.06
N VAL A 55 8.33 -1.27 0.68
CA VAL A 55 9.65 -0.82 0.27
C VAL A 55 10.61 -1.15 1.39
N HIS A 56 11.80 -1.63 1.11
CA HIS A 56 12.86 -1.73 2.10
C HIS A 56 14.09 -0.98 1.61
N ASP A 57 14.82 -0.33 2.51
CA ASP A 57 16.05 0.36 2.10
C ASP A 57 17.21 -0.62 1.85
N ALA A 58 18.31 -0.05 1.37
CA ALA A 58 19.55 -0.75 1.03
C ALA A 58 20.66 -0.54 2.07
N GLY A 59 20.32 -0.18 3.31
CA GLY A 59 21.27 0.05 4.38
C GLY A 59 22.15 -1.19 4.67
N PRO A 60 23.39 -1.01 5.14
CA PRO A 60 24.33 -2.12 5.38
C PRO A 60 23.83 -3.20 6.34
N THR A 61 22.89 -2.85 7.22
CA THR A 61 22.26 -3.73 8.22
C THR A 61 21.03 -4.45 7.69
N MET A 62 20.41 -3.98 6.61
CA MET A 62 19.22 -4.60 5.99
C MET A 62 19.36 -6.06 5.56
N PRO A 63 20.55 -6.59 5.22
CA PRO A 63 20.76 -8.01 4.99
C PRO A 63 20.16 -8.95 6.05
N VAL A 64 20.24 -8.60 7.33
CA VAL A 64 19.71 -9.42 8.44
C VAL A 64 18.18 -9.40 8.50
N TRP A 65 17.56 -8.32 8.02
CA TRP A 65 16.11 -8.11 8.03
C TRP A 65 15.38 -8.69 6.82
N ARG A 66 16.10 -9.19 5.81
CA ARG A 66 15.49 -9.76 4.60
C ARG A 66 14.50 -10.90 4.85
N PRO A 67 14.73 -11.84 5.79
CA PRO A 67 13.73 -12.85 6.14
C PRO A 67 12.43 -12.21 6.66
N LEU A 68 12.54 -11.28 7.63
CA LEU A 68 11.40 -10.55 8.18
C LEU A 68 10.62 -9.78 7.11
N VAL A 69 11.31 -9.10 6.19
CA VAL A 69 10.69 -8.36 5.08
C VAL A 69 9.84 -9.30 4.22
N ARG A 70 10.35 -10.50 3.90
CA ARG A 70 9.64 -11.50 3.10
C ARG A 70 8.46 -12.10 3.85
N GLU A 71 8.63 -12.42 5.13
CA GLU A 71 7.55 -12.92 5.99
C GLU A 71 6.41 -11.91 6.13
N LEU A 72 6.76 -10.63 6.35
CA LEU A 72 5.79 -9.55 6.42
C LEU A 72 5.06 -9.37 5.08
N GLN A 73 5.78 -9.40 3.95
CA GLN A 73 5.17 -9.35 2.62
C GLN A 73 4.16 -10.49 2.43
N ALA A 74 4.56 -11.73 2.76
CA ALA A 74 3.71 -12.90 2.63
C ALA A 74 2.46 -12.80 3.54
N ALA A 75 2.64 -12.40 4.80
CA ALA A 75 1.53 -12.23 5.74
C ALA A 75 0.55 -11.14 5.30
N LEU A 76 1.04 -10.01 4.77
CA LEU A 76 0.19 -8.93 4.27
C LEU A 76 -0.53 -9.33 2.98
N ALA A 77 0.12 -10.08 2.09
CA ALA A 77 -0.50 -10.63 0.89
C ALA A 77 -1.63 -11.62 1.25
N GLN A 78 -1.40 -12.51 2.22
CA GLN A 78 -2.37 -13.52 2.66
C GLN A 78 -3.50 -12.93 3.53
N SER A 79 -3.33 -11.73 4.09
CA SER A 79 -4.36 -11.09 4.91
C SER A 79 -5.67 -10.78 4.15
N GLY A 80 -5.58 -10.68 2.82
CA GLY A 80 -6.67 -10.27 1.94
C GLY A 80 -7.19 -8.85 2.23
N VAL A 81 -6.39 -7.99 2.88
CA VAL A 81 -6.71 -6.58 3.13
C VAL A 81 -6.46 -5.74 1.88
N PHE A 82 -5.34 -6.00 1.20
CA PHE A 82 -4.90 -5.26 0.02
C PHE A 82 -5.26 -6.01 -1.26
N ARG A 83 -5.42 -5.26 -2.35
CA ARG A 83 -5.61 -5.77 -3.70
C ARG A 83 -4.36 -6.46 -4.21
N THR A 84 -3.23 -5.79 -4.03
CA THR A 84 -1.90 -6.25 -4.41
C THR A 84 -0.92 -5.85 -3.32
N VAL A 85 0.08 -6.69 -3.09
CA VAL A 85 1.23 -6.37 -2.23
C VAL A 85 2.50 -6.59 -3.05
N THR A 86 3.17 -5.49 -3.40
CA THR A 86 4.43 -5.53 -4.16
C THR A 86 5.60 -5.17 -3.25
N LEU A 87 6.74 -5.82 -3.46
CA LEU A 87 7.97 -5.58 -2.71
C LEU A 87 9.00 -4.90 -3.60
N HIS A 88 9.56 -3.79 -3.12
CA HIS A 88 10.58 -3.02 -3.81
C HIS A 88 11.78 -2.75 -2.89
N ARG A 89 12.95 -2.62 -3.49
CA ARG A 89 14.17 -2.14 -2.82
C ARG A 89 14.42 -0.68 -3.21
N ALA A 90 14.70 0.15 -2.23
CA ALA A 90 15.17 1.51 -2.43
C ALA A 90 16.68 1.57 -2.19
N ASP A 91 17.42 2.05 -3.19
CA ASP A 91 18.86 2.30 -3.09
C ASP A 91 19.12 3.54 -2.20
N PRO A 92 20.36 3.72 -1.68
CA PRO A 92 20.67 4.79 -0.73
C PRO A 92 20.41 6.22 -1.26
N ASP A 93 20.45 6.40 -2.58
CA ASP A 93 20.10 7.66 -3.26
C ASP A 93 18.58 7.90 -3.36
N GLY A 94 17.76 6.99 -2.83
CA GLY A 94 16.31 7.02 -2.87
C GLY A 94 15.73 6.48 -4.18
N THR A 95 16.54 5.96 -5.10
CA THR A 95 16.01 5.36 -6.31
C THR A 95 15.33 4.03 -6.01
N VAL A 96 14.15 3.82 -6.59
CA VAL A 96 13.45 2.53 -6.58
C VAL A 96 13.36 2.09 -8.02
N ARG A 97 13.78 0.85 -8.31
CA ARG A 97 13.78 0.31 -9.67
C ARG A 97 12.47 -0.42 -9.99
N GLY A 98 12.16 -0.50 -11.29
CA GLY A 98 10.94 -1.15 -11.82
C GLY A 98 9.68 -0.37 -11.49
N ASP A 99 8.55 -1.07 -11.36
CA ASP A 99 7.23 -0.49 -11.09
C ASP A 99 7.18 0.35 -9.80
N GLY A 100 8.13 0.15 -8.88
CA GLY A 100 8.25 0.95 -7.65
C GLY A 100 8.77 2.37 -7.89
N ALA A 101 9.36 2.66 -9.05
CA ALA A 101 9.81 4.01 -9.42
C ALA A 101 8.63 4.98 -9.58
N GLN A 102 7.50 4.47 -10.04
CA GLN A 102 6.32 5.27 -10.33
C GLN A 102 5.32 5.13 -9.19
N ILE A 103 5.41 6.03 -8.22
CA ILE A 103 4.47 6.06 -7.09
C ILE A 103 3.15 6.66 -7.58
N PRO A 104 2.08 5.86 -7.65
CA PRO A 104 0.79 6.35 -8.10
C PRO A 104 0.24 7.38 -7.12
N ALA A 105 -0.37 8.44 -7.63
CA ALA A 105 -1.16 9.38 -6.85
C ALA A 105 -2.66 9.08 -7.08
N ASP A 106 -3.06 7.83 -6.86
CA ASP A 106 -4.39 7.30 -7.21
C ASP A 106 -5.37 7.29 -6.01
N GLY A 107 -4.93 7.72 -4.82
CA GLY A 107 -5.71 7.65 -3.58
C GLY A 107 -5.99 6.22 -3.10
N ARG A 108 -5.44 5.22 -3.79
CA ARG A 108 -5.67 3.78 -3.58
C ARG A 108 -4.37 3.02 -3.37
N THR A 109 -3.25 3.70 -3.29
CA THR A 109 -1.94 3.12 -3.01
C THR A 109 -1.44 3.64 -1.67
N VAL A 110 -0.97 2.74 -0.81
CA VAL A 110 -0.26 3.07 0.44
C VAL A 110 1.13 2.47 0.41
N MET A 111 2.07 3.13 1.07
CA MET A 111 3.47 2.73 1.13
C MET A 111 3.92 2.46 2.57
N LEU A 112 4.58 1.32 2.77
CA LEU A 112 5.27 0.99 4.00
C LEU A 112 6.76 0.83 3.71
N LEU A 113 7.59 1.68 4.30
CA LEU A 113 9.05 1.63 4.22
C LEU A 113 9.61 0.87 5.41
N ILE A 114 10.16 -0.32 5.20
CA ILE A 114 10.84 -1.11 6.21
C ILE A 114 12.30 -0.68 6.29
N SER A 115 12.72 -0.24 7.45
CA SER A 115 14.08 0.22 7.70
C SER A 115 14.40 0.15 9.19
N ASP A 116 15.60 -0.27 9.54
CA ASP A 116 16.12 -0.11 10.91
C ASP A 116 16.64 1.30 11.20
N CYS A 117 16.63 2.19 10.20
CA CYS A 117 17.06 3.58 10.28
C CYS A 117 18.51 3.77 10.74
N MET A 118 19.37 2.77 10.50
CA MET A 118 20.79 2.80 10.89
C MET A 118 21.74 3.18 9.75
N GLY A 119 21.29 3.00 8.50
CA GLY A 119 22.10 3.25 7.30
C GLY A 119 22.49 4.72 7.10
N PRO A 120 23.55 4.98 6.29
CA PRO A 120 24.04 6.34 6.03
C PRO A 120 22.98 7.26 5.40
N GLN A 121 22.04 6.70 4.64
CA GLN A 121 20.92 7.44 4.04
C GLN A 121 19.96 8.06 5.08
N TRP A 122 20.03 7.67 6.34
CA TRP A 122 19.24 8.27 7.42
C TRP A 122 19.98 9.38 8.17
N ARG A 123 21.27 9.58 7.91
CA ARG A 123 22.12 10.57 8.58
C ARG A 123 22.35 11.79 7.71
N ALA A 124 22.72 12.90 8.34
CA ALA A 124 23.09 14.11 7.61
C ALA A 124 24.26 13.84 6.65
N GLY A 125 24.13 14.34 5.42
CA GLY A 125 25.10 14.14 4.34
C GLY A 125 24.41 14.01 2.98
N PRO A 126 25.17 13.97 1.88
CA PRO A 126 24.61 13.99 0.52
C PRO A 126 23.63 12.85 0.23
N ASP A 127 23.90 11.66 0.76
CA ASP A 127 23.00 10.50 0.65
C ASP A 127 21.71 10.73 1.46
N GLY A 128 21.82 11.25 2.68
CA GLY A 128 20.68 11.60 3.50
C GLY A 128 19.80 12.68 2.89
N ASP A 129 20.39 13.72 2.32
CA ASP A 129 19.64 14.81 1.68
C ASP A 129 18.80 14.28 0.51
N ARG A 130 19.38 13.39 -0.31
CA ARG A 130 18.68 12.72 -1.41
C ARG A 130 17.59 11.79 -0.89
N TRP A 131 17.89 10.98 0.12
CA TRP A 131 16.95 10.07 0.75
C TRP A 131 15.72 10.81 1.30
N PHE A 132 15.92 11.82 2.14
CA PHE A 132 14.83 12.61 2.69
C PHE A 132 14.08 13.43 1.61
N ALA A 133 14.76 13.90 0.56
CA ALA A 133 14.08 14.53 -0.58
C ALA A 133 13.14 13.55 -1.29
N THR A 134 13.56 12.29 -1.44
CA THR A 134 12.76 11.19 -1.98
C THR A 134 11.58 10.87 -1.06
N LEU A 135 11.79 10.67 0.24
CA LEU A 135 10.71 10.42 1.20
C LEU A 135 9.66 11.53 1.20
N ARG A 136 10.09 12.80 1.16
CA ARG A 136 9.19 13.96 1.03
C ARG A 136 8.37 13.90 -0.26
N ARG A 137 8.98 13.50 -1.38
CA ARG A 137 8.28 13.36 -2.66
C ARG A 137 7.22 12.25 -2.61
N TRP A 138 7.53 11.14 -1.96
CA TRP A 138 6.62 10.00 -1.79
C TRP A 138 5.45 10.39 -0.88
N ALA A 139 5.73 10.96 0.29
CA ALA A 139 4.72 11.36 1.27
C ALA A 139 3.72 12.40 0.73
N ARG A 140 4.12 13.22 -0.26
CA ARG A 140 3.20 14.16 -0.94
C ARG A 140 2.21 13.50 -1.90
N ARG A 141 2.46 12.25 -2.32
CA ARG A 141 1.66 11.56 -3.36
C ARG A 141 0.87 10.38 -2.82
N THR A 142 1.39 9.72 -1.80
CA THR A 142 0.80 8.52 -1.19
C THR A 142 1.00 8.55 0.32
N PRO A 143 0.05 8.01 1.11
CA PRO A 143 0.30 7.74 2.52
C PRO A 143 1.54 6.86 2.68
N LEU A 144 2.53 7.37 3.41
CA LEU A 144 3.80 6.71 3.68
C LEU A 144 3.98 6.55 5.19
N ALA A 145 4.37 5.35 5.62
CA ALA A 145 4.83 5.11 6.99
C ALA A 145 6.14 4.32 6.99
N VAL A 146 6.98 4.57 8.00
CA VAL A 146 8.18 3.78 8.26
C VAL A 146 7.84 2.68 9.26
N LEU A 147 8.25 1.45 8.95
CA LEU A 147 8.13 0.29 9.83
C LEU A 147 9.54 -0.11 10.28
N GLN A 148 9.79 0.10 11.57
CA GLN A 148 11.08 -0.15 12.17
C GLN A 148 11.12 -1.54 12.81
N PRO A 149 11.98 -2.47 12.34
CA PRO A 149 12.00 -3.86 12.81
C PRO A 149 12.79 -4.04 14.12
N LEU A 150 13.56 -3.04 14.55
CA LEU A 150 14.27 -3.07 15.83
C LEU A 150 13.28 -3.11 17.00
N PRO A 151 13.67 -3.67 18.17
CA PRO A 151 12.94 -3.48 19.42
C PRO A 151 12.75 -1.99 19.74
N GLU A 152 11.57 -1.61 20.25
CA GLU A 152 11.20 -0.20 20.52
C GLU A 152 12.20 0.54 21.43
N GLN A 153 12.83 -0.18 22.36
CA GLN A 153 13.82 0.37 23.27
C GLN A 153 15.05 0.93 22.55
N LEU A 154 15.37 0.39 21.36
CA LEU A 154 16.51 0.83 20.54
C LEU A 154 16.15 1.94 19.56
N TRP A 155 14.87 2.31 19.43
CA TRP A 155 14.45 3.27 18.41
C TRP A 155 15.05 4.67 18.60
N ARG A 156 15.25 5.06 19.87
CA ARG A 156 15.83 6.37 20.24
C ARG A 156 17.28 6.55 19.77
N ASP A 157 18.00 5.45 19.56
CA ASP A 157 19.42 5.45 19.20
C ASP A 157 19.64 5.36 17.67
N THR A 158 18.55 5.30 16.90
CA THR A 158 18.61 5.28 15.44
C THR A 158 18.72 6.69 14.85
N ALA A 159 19.03 6.79 13.56
CA ALA A 159 19.08 8.08 12.89
C ALA A 159 17.68 8.67 12.57
N LEU A 160 16.61 7.97 12.95
CA LEU A 160 15.23 8.45 12.90
C LEU A 160 14.54 8.26 14.27
N PRO A 161 14.93 9.02 15.31
CA PRO A 161 14.34 8.86 16.63
C PRO A 161 12.84 9.19 16.60
N PRO A 162 11.97 8.31 17.12
CA PRO A 162 10.54 8.52 17.10
C PRO A 162 10.13 9.57 18.15
N VAL A 163 9.11 10.35 17.82
CA VAL A 163 8.42 11.24 18.77
C VAL A 163 7.04 10.67 19.06
N PRO A 164 6.64 10.49 20.33
CA PRO A 164 5.29 10.06 20.67
C PRO A 164 4.25 11.00 20.07
N GLY A 165 3.26 10.44 19.39
CA GLY A 165 2.23 11.21 18.73
C GLY A 165 1.02 10.37 18.38
N ARG A 166 -0.12 11.04 18.19
CA ARG A 166 -1.33 10.41 17.68
C ARG A 166 -1.57 10.91 16.27
N LEU A 167 -1.63 9.98 15.33
CA LEU A 167 -2.04 10.24 13.96
C LEU A 167 -3.52 9.88 13.81
N SER A 168 -4.27 10.74 13.13
CA SER A 168 -5.67 10.50 12.76
C SER A 168 -5.91 10.94 11.32
N ALA A 169 -6.72 10.17 10.59
CA ALA A 169 -7.21 10.62 9.30
C ALA A 169 -8.35 11.63 9.53
N PRO A 170 -8.37 12.78 8.82
CA PRO A 170 -9.35 13.84 9.02
C PRO A 170 -10.77 13.44 8.59
N HIS A 171 -10.93 12.34 7.87
CA HIS A 171 -12.22 11.74 7.54
C HIS A 171 -12.19 10.24 7.81
N ARG A 172 -13.33 9.69 8.27
CA ARG A 172 -13.57 8.25 8.18
C ARG A 172 -13.59 7.90 6.70
N ALA A 173 -12.65 7.05 6.30
CA ALA A 173 -12.56 6.52 4.96
C ALA A 173 -13.88 5.86 4.54
#